data_AF-A0A4U1CBQ4-F1
#
_entry.id   AF-A0A4U1CBQ4-F1
#
_cell.length_a   1.000
_cell.length_b   1.000
_cell.length_c   1.000
_cell.angle_alpha   90.00
_cell.angle_beta   90.00
_cell.angle_gamma   90.00
#
_symmetry.space_group_name_H-M   'P 1'
#
loop_
_entity.id
_entity.type
_entity.pdbx_description
1 polymer ?
#
loop_
_entity_poly.entity_id
_entity_poly.type
_entity_poly.pdbx_seq_one_letter_code
_entity_poly.pdbx_strand_id
1 'polypeptide(L)'
;MKKVFTIIISLFLLISCSDNSKTTDKMTNENPKDTISSDLWPSINLKAWAETPAINGRLATETDVKNGLAVYYINNNGVAHKPYEIQLPKLAYLTDFDTKKEELIVVIQIEETASDIVVGYRNIEGGNGACLLNEIKFLEKETIKKVVGR
;
A
#
# COMPACT_ATOMS: atom_id res chain seq x y z
N MET A 1 37.39 1.92 -1.84
CA MET A 1 36.67 1.09 -0.85
C MET A 1 35.20 1.49 -0.88
N LYS A 2 34.34 0.68 -1.52
CA LYS A 2 32.90 0.95 -1.58
C LYS A 2 32.27 0.39 -0.30
N LYS A 3 31.84 1.26 0.61
CA LYS A 3 31.12 0.85 1.83
C LYS A 3 29.70 0.49 1.42
N VAL A 4 29.34 -0.78 1.55
CA VAL A 4 27.97 -1.26 1.36
C VAL A 4 27.21 -0.91 2.63
N PHE A 5 26.28 0.05 2.55
CA PHE A 5 25.32 0.32 3.61
C PHE A 5 24.10 -0.56 3.35
N THR A 6 23.91 -1.60 4.16
CA THR A 6 22.71 -2.41 4.14
C THR A 6 21.57 -1.61 4.76
N ILE A 7 20.62 -1.14 3.94
CA ILE A 7 19.40 -0.49 4.40
C ILE A 7 18.49 -1.59 4.96
N ILE A 8 18.27 -1.59 6.28
CA ILE A 8 17.30 -2.48 6.93
C ILE A 8 15.93 -1.81 6.78
N ILE A 9 15.20 -2.15 5.71
CA ILE A 9 13.78 -1.87 5.60
C ILE A 9 13.07 -2.86 6.52
N SER A 10 12.59 -2.41 7.68
CA SER A 10 11.70 -3.23 8.52
C SER A 10 10.34 -3.34 7.85
N LEU A 11 10.23 -4.27 6.90
CA LEU A 11 8.99 -4.67 6.27
C LEU A 11 8.30 -5.69 7.19
N PHE A 12 7.26 -5.28 7.92
CA PHE A 12 6.44 -6.21 8.69
C PHE A 12 5.57 -7.04 7.71
N LEU A 13 6.15 -8.13 7.19
CA LEU A 13 5.40 -9.16 6.47
C LEU A 13 4.62 -10.00 7.49
N LEU A 14 3.35 -9.64 7.71
CA LEU A 14 2.43 -10.52 8.44
C LEU A 14 1.99 -11.63 7.48
N ILE A 15 2.59 -12.82 7.64
CA ILE A 15 2.10 -14.07 7.05
C ILE A 15 0.78 -14.38 7.76
N SER A 16 -0.34 -14.08 7.12
CA SER A 16 -1.64 -14.53 7.62
C SER A 16 -1.86 -15.98 7.18
N CYS A 17 -1.66 -16.91 8.12
CA CYS A 17 -2.14 -18.28 7.95
C CYS A 17 -3.68 -18.27 7.89
N SER A 18 -4.23 -18.84 6.82
CA SER A 18 -5.66 -19.06 6.64
C SER A 18 -6.08 -20.34 7.38
N ASP A 19 -6.51 -20.22 8.64
CA ASP A 19 -7.20 -21.31 9.34
C ASP A 19 -8.69 -21.32 9.00
N ASN A 20 -9.10 -22.37 8.30
CA ASN A 20 -10.48 -22.66 7.94
C ASN A 20 -11.18 -23.33 9.12
N SER A 21 -12.05 -22.62 9.84
CA SER A 21 -12.87 -23.16 10.91
C SER A 21 -14.33 -22.79 10.70
N LYS A 22 -15.14 -23.80 10.37
CA LYS A 22 -16.61 -23.73 10.40
C LYS A 22 -17.06 -23.67 11.85
N THR A 23 -17.91 -22.70 12.22
CA THR A 23 -18.81 -22.86 13.37
C THR A 23 -20.08 -22.00 13.21
N THR A 24 -21.19 -22.74 13.10
CA THR A 24 -22.62 -22.48 13.39
C THR A 24 -23.14 -21.10 13.83
N ASP A 25 -24.24 -20.72 13.19
CA ASP A 25 -25.18 -19.64 13.52
C ASP A 25 -25.75 -19.69 14.94
N LYS A 26 -25.83 -18.51 15.58
CA LYS A 26 -26.90 -18.14 16.51
C LYS A 26 -27.16 -16.63 16.43
N MET A 27 -28.34 -16.26 15.92
CA MET A 27 -28.88 -14.90 15.99
C MET A 27 -29.28 -14.57 17.44
N THR A 28 -28.79 -13.45 17.94
CA THR A 28 -29.44 -12.61 18.96
C THR A 28 -29.15 -11.14 18.67
N ASN A 29 -30.15 -10.32 18.92
CA ASN A 29 -30.43 -9.03 18.31
C ASN A 29 -30.05 -7.88 19.25
N GLU A 30 -28.98 -7.11 18.98
CA GLU A 30 -28.69 -5.84 19.68
C GLU A 30 -27.95 -4.84 18.75
N ASN A 31 -28.60 -3.69 18.50
CA ASN A 31 -28.13 -2.36 18.05
C ASN A 31 -26.93 -2.24 17.05
N PRO A 32 -27.10 -1.64 15.84
CA PRO A 32 -25.99 -1.41 14.91
C PRO A 32 -25.16 -0.20 15.36
N LYS A 33 -24.34 -0.40 16.39
CA LYS A 33 -23.33 0.56 16.83
C LYS A 33 -22.01 0.20 16.14
N ASP A 34 -21.73 0.91 15.05
CA ASP A 34 -20.42 1.12 14.45
C ASP A 34 -19.40 0.00 14.71
N THR A 35 -19.41 -1.02 13.86
CA THR A 35 -18.27 -1.93 13.73
C THR A 35 -17.10 -1.11 13.19
N ILE A 36 -16.36 -0.44 14.08
CA ILE A 36 -15.07 0.16 13.76
C ILE A 36 -14.19 -1.03 13.37
N SER A 37 -14.04 -1.22 12.06
CA SER A 37 -13.05 -2.14 11.51
C SER A 37 -11.68 -1.73 12.05
N SER A 38 -11.13 -2.54 12.95
CA SER A 38 -9.75 -2.41 13.44
C SER A 38 -8.71 -2.80 12.39
N ASP A 39 -9.17 -3.23 11.21
CA ASP A 39 -8.30 -3.52 10.08
C ASP A 39 -7.84 -2.21 9.43
N LEU A 40 -6.52 -1.98 9.49
CA LEU A 40 -5.85 -0.84 8.87
C LEU A 40 -5.79 -1.00 7.34
N TRP A 41 -5.86 -2.24 6.85
CA TRP A 41 -5.61 -2.60 5.47
C TRP A 41 -6.79 -3.37 4.84
N PRO A 42 -8.04 -2.88 4.94
CA PRO A 42 -9.19 -3.58 4.37
C PRO A 42 -9.10 -3.63 2.84
N SER A 43 -9.94 -4.48 2.23
CA SER A 43 -10.12 -4.47 0.79
C SER A 43 -10.60 -3.11 0.28
N ILE A 44 -10.22 -2.78 -0.94
CA ILE A 44 -10.57 -1.53 -1.61
C ILE A 44 -11.70 -1.81 -2.59
N ASN A 45 -12.80 -1.07 -2.44
CA ASN A 45 -13.78 -1.01 -3.51
C ASN A 45 -13.13 -0.38 -4.74
N LEU A 46 -12.85 -1.19 -5.77
CA LEU A 46 -12.18 -0.75 -6.98
C LEU A 46 -12.88 0.43 -7.67
N LYS A 47 -14.20 0.63 -7.51
CA LYS A 47 -14.90 1.80 -8.07
C LYS A 47 -14.68 3.10 -7.29
N ALA A 48 -14.22 3.00 -6.05
CA ALA A 48 -13.91 4.09 -5.13
C ALA A 48 -12.40 4.14 -4.80
N TRP A 49 -11.54 3.53 -5.62
CA TRP A 49 -10.09 3.49 -5.39
C TRP A 49 -9.46 4.87 -5.18
N ALA A 50 -10.01 5.91 -5.81
CA ALA A 50 -9.51 7.28 -5.70
C ALA A 50 -9.71 7.89 -4.30
N GLU A 51 -10.54 7.27 -3.46
CA GLU A 51 -10.78 7.65 -2.07
C GLU A 51 -9.81 6.95 -1.10
N THR A 52 -8.94 6.06 -1.59
CA THR A 52 -7.94 5.39 -0.76
C THR A 52 -7.01 6.44 -0.11
N PRO A 53 -6.88 6.45 1.22
CA PRO A 53 -6.01 7.40 1.90
C PRO A 53 -4.56 7.29 1.44
N ALA A 54 -3.92 8.43 1.20
CA ALA A 54 -2.57 8.53 0.66
C ALA A 54 -1.86 9.79 1.18
N ILE A 55 -0.53 9.80 1.13
CA ILE A 55 0.28 10.99 1.42
C ILE A 55 0.75 11.66 0.13
N ASN A 56 0.78 12.99 0.12
CA ASN A 56 1.22 13.78 -1.02
C ASN A 56 2.13 14.93 -0.56
N GLY A 57 3.20 15.19 -1.31
CA GLY A 57 4.03 16.40 -1.14
C GLY A 57 4.80 16.50 0.19
N ARG A 58 4.88 15.42 0.98
CA ARG A 58 5.63 15.35 2.23
C ARG A 58 6.09 13.93 2.53
N LEU A 59 7.11 13.80 3.38
CA LEU A 59 7.57 12.52 3.91
C LEU A 59 6.53 11.91 4.84
N ALA A 60 6.47 10.58 4.89
CA ALA A 60 5.70 9.87 5.88
C ALA A 60 6.26 10.12 7.29
N THR A 61 5.38 10.06 8.26
CA THR A 61 5.69 10.02 9.69
C THR A 61 5.26 8.67 10.26
N GLU A 62 5.74 8.33 11.45
CA GLU A 62 5.29 7.14 12.16
C GLU A 62 3.76 7.16 12.39
N THR A 63 3.17 8.33 12.62
CA THR A 63 1.72 8.50 12.77
C THR A 63 0.96 8.18 11.48
N ASP A 64 1.52 8.51 10.31
CA ASP A 64 0.89 8.18 9.03
C ASP A 64 0.80 6.68 8.81
N VAL A 65 1.85 5.94 9.19
CA VAL A 65 1.86 4.48 9.14
C VAL A 65 0.83 3.90 10.10
N LYS A 66 0.80 4.40 11.35
CA LYS A 66 -0.19 3.99 12.36
C LYS A 66 -1.64 4.25 11.95
N ASN A 67 -1.87 5.26 11.11
CA ASN A 67 -3.20 5.64 10.60
C ASN A 67 -3.51 5.07 9.20
N GLY A 68 -2.60 4.27 8.61
CA GLY A 68 -2.84 3.62 7.33
C GLY A 68 -2.75 4.54 6.11
N LEU A 69 -2.15 5.73 6.27
CA LEU A 69 -1.89 6.68 5.18
C LEU A 69 -0.61 6.35 4.41
N ALA A 70 0.32 5.62 5.04
CA ALA A 70 1.63 5.26 4.54
C ALA A 70 1.97 3.83 4.95
N VAL A 71 2.79 3.13 4.15
CA VAL A 71 3.20 1.74 4.45
C VAL A 71 4.50 1.68 5.23
N TYR A 72 5.38 2.67 5.05
CA TYR A 72 6.66 2.72 5.72
C TYR A 72 6.98 4.13 6.23
N TYR A 73 7.87 4.18 7.22
CA TYR A 73 8.47 5.40 7.74
C TYR A 73 9.99 5.23 7.73
N ILE A 74 10.69 6.13 7.04
CA ILE A 74 12.15 6.18 7.06
C ILE A 74 12.56 7.08 8.23
N ASN A 75 13.16 6.48 9.26
CA ASN A 75 13.67 7.25 10.39
C ASN A 75 14.74 8.24 9.91
N ASN A 76 14.76 9.44 10.47
CA ASN A 76 15.62 10.53 10.03
C ASN A 76 17.06 10.42 10.59
N ASN A 77 17.61 9.20 10.57
CA ASN A 77 18.94 8.86 11.09
C ASN A 77 20.07 9.16 10.08
N GLY A 78 19.92 10.23 9.29
CA GLY A 78 20.94 10.73 8.37
C GLY A 78 20.80 10.26 6.92
N VAL A 79 19.73 9.54 6.58
CA VAL A 79 19.41 9.19 5.19
C VAL A 79 18.64 10.34 4.54
N ALA A 80 19.26 11.03 3.58
CA ALA A 80 18.58 12.06 2.81
C ALA A 80 17.54 11.42 1.88
N HIS A 81 16.29 11.87 2.01
CA HIS A 81 15.17 11.46 1.17
C HIS A 81 14.16 12.60 1.07
N LYS A 82 13.33 12.57 0.04
CA LYS A 82 12.33 13.61 -0.26
C LYS A 82 11.05 12.97 -0.79
N PRO A 83 9.89 13.64 -0.66
CA PRO A 83 8.67 13.18 -1.32
C PRO A 83 8.88 13.15 -2.84
N TYR A 84 8.34 12.13 -3.50
CA TYR A 84 8.33 12.08 -4.96
C TYR A 84 7.17 12.92 -5.51
N GLU A 85 7.42 13.75 -6.52
CA GLU A 85 6.42 14.68 -7.05
C GLU A 85 5.40 13.98 -7.97
N ILE A 86 4.33 13.47 -7.37
CA ILE A 86 3.19 12.87 -8.06
C ILE A 86 1.92 13.01 -7.20
N GLN A 87 0.75 13.04 -7.84
CA GLN A 87 -0.53 12.99 -7.13
C GLN A 87 -0.98 11.54 -6.87
N LEU A 88 -1.31 11.26 -5.61
CA LEU A 88 -1.77 9.98 -5.07
C LEU A 88 -3.15 10.13 -4.40
N PRO A 89 -3.97 9.06 -4.30
CA PRO A 89 -3.67 7.69 -4.73
C PRO A 89 -3.58 7.55 -6.25
N LYS A 90 -2.94 6.48 -6.74
CA LYS A 90 -2.86 6.17 -8.18
C LYS A 90 -2.89 4.67 -8.45
N LEU A 91 -3.70 4.24 -9.42
CA LEU A 91 -3.69 2.84 -9.85
C LEU A 91 -2.40 2.50 -10.60
N ALA A 92 -1.81 1.36 -10.28
CA ALA A 92 -0.67 0.78 -10.96
C ALA A 92 -0.81 -0.75 -11.08
N TYR A 93 -0.06 -1.34 -12.01
CA TYR A 93 0.25 -2.75 -11.99
C TYR A 93 1.61 -2.96 -11.32
N LEU A 94 1.66 -3.80 -10.28
CA LEU A 94 2.88 -4.33 -9.71
C LEU A 94 3.27 -5.59 -10.47
N THR A 95 4.49 -5.63 -11.00
CA THR A 95 5.00 -6.80 -11.73
C THR A 95 5.84 -7.66 -10.80
N ASP A 96 5.39 -8.90 -10.58
CA ASP A 96 6.21 -9.90 -9.90
C ASP A 96 7.41 -10.28 -10.78
N PHE A 97 8.62 -10.17 -10.24
CA PHE A 97 9.84 -10.34 -11.03
C PHE A 97 10.02 -11.77 -11.54
N ASP A 98 9.62 -12.78 -10.76
CA ASP A 98 9.86 -14.18 -11.06
C ASP A 98 8.82 -14.73 -12.04
N THR A 99 7.55 -14.41 -11.79
CA THR A 99 6.40 -14.95 -12.52
C THR A 99 5.91 -14.05 -13.65
N LYS A 100 6.34 -12.78 -13.68
CA LYS A 100 5.85 -11.74 -14.60
C LYS A 100 4.35 -11.48 -14.51
N LYS A 101 3.71 -11.92 -13.43
CA LYS A 101 2.30 -11.62 -13.19
C LYS A 101 2.15 -10.17 -12.75
N GLU A 102 1.15 -9.51 -13.29
CA GLU A 102 0.76 -8.16 -12.89
C GLU A 102 -0.37 -8.23 -11.87
N GLU A 103 -0.18 -7.54 -10.74
CA GLU A 103 -1.20 -7.34 -9.73
C GLU A 103 -1.68 -5.88 -9.77
N LEU A 104 -3.00 -5.68 -9.77
CA LEU A 104 -3.57 -4.33 -9.67
C LEU A 104 -3.46 -3.83 -8.23
N ILE A 105 -2.85 -2.65 -8.06
CA ILE A 105 -2.61 -2.03 -6.76
C ILE A 105 -3.02 -0.55 -6.77
N VAL A 106 -3.20 0.02 -5.59
CA VAL A 106 -3.33 1.47 -5.37
C VAL A 106 -2.06 1.97 -4.70
N VAL A 107 -1.30 2.81 -5.38
CA VAL A 107 -0.13 3.48 -4.82
C VAL A 107 -0.58 4.62 -3.92
N ILE A 108 -0.07 4.66 -2.69
CA ILE A 108 -0.48 5.61 -1.63
C ILE A 108 0.67 6.43 -1.04
N GLN A 109 1.92 6.03 -1.31
CA GLN A 109 3.13 6.69 -0.84
C GLN A 109 4.23 6.51 -1.86
N ILE A 110 5.03 7.55 -2.13
CA ILE A 110 6.29 7.41 -2.87
C ILE A 110 7.33 8.37 -2.30
N GLU A 111 8.51 7.86 -1.98
CA GLU A 111 9.65 8.65 -1.50
C GLU A 111 10.92 8.32 -2.29
N GLU A 112 11.68 9.36 -2.63
CA GLU A 112 12.95 9.26 -3.35
C GLU A 112 14.11 9.39 -2.36
N THR A 113 14.97 8.37 -2.36
CA THR A 113 16.25 8.38 -1.65
C THR A 113 17.38 8.66 -2.64
N ALA A 114 18.63 8.72 -2.16
CA ALA A 114 19.79 8.89 -3.03
C ALA A 114 20.03 7.71 -4.00
N SER A 115 19.55 6.51 -3.68
CA SER A 115 19.76 5.30 -4.50
C SER A 115 18.51 4.86 -5.26
N ASP A 116 17.35 4.97 -4.63
CA ASP A 116 16.13 4.32 -5.09
C ASP A 116 14.89 5.19 -4.83
N ILE A 117 13.82 4.90 -5.58
CA ILE A 117 12.49 5.44 -5.35
C ILE A 117 11.62 4.31 -4.82
N VAL A 118 11.20 4.44 -3.56
CA VAL A 118 10.40 3.44 -2.86
C VAL A 118 8.93 3.84 -2.95
N VAL A 119 8.08 2.85 -3.19
CA VAL A 119 6.64 2.99 -3.41
C VAL A 119 5.91 2.17 -2.35
N GLY A 120 5.04 2.81 -1.57
CA GLY A 120 4.07 2.14 -0.69
C GLY A 120 2.72 2.00 -1.39
N TYR A 121 2.14 0.82 -1.32
CA TYR A 121 0.90 0.49 -2.03
C TYR A 121 -0.08 -0.33 -1.19
N ARG A 122 -1.31 -0.39 -1.68
CA ARG A 122 -2.43 -1.21 -1.19
C ARG A 122 -2.86 -2.21 -2.26
N ASN A 123 -3.12 -3.45 -1.85
CA ASN A 123 -3.75 -4.46 -2.70
C ASN A 123 -5.27 -4.24 -2.73
N ILE A 124 -5.91 -4.54 -3.87
CA ILE A 124 -7.36 -4.37 -4.01
C ILE A 124 -8.13 -5.29 -3.06
N GLU A 125 -7.65 -6.52 -2.88
CA GLU A 125 -8.30 -7.51 -2.01
C GLU A 125 -7.98 -7.31 -0.51
N GLY A 126 -7.21 -6.29 -0.16
CA GLY A 126 -6.77 -6.00 1.21
C GLY A 126 -5.30 -6.34 1.43
N GLY A 127 -4.71 -5.71 2.43
CA GLY A 127 -3.26 -5.73 2.65
C GLY A 127 -2.54 -4.51 2.06
N ASN A 128 -1.22 -4.52 2.19
CA ASN A 128 -0.31 -3.45 1.78
C ASN A 128 1.07 -4.03 1.47
N GLY A 129 1.92 -3.23 0.83
CA GLY A 129 3.33 -3.57 0.63
C GLY A 129 4.16 -2.39 0.17
N ALA A 130 5.45 -2.63 -0.02
CA ALA A 130 6.38 -1.67 -0.58
C ALA A 130 7.23 -2.32 -1.69
N CYS A 131 7.53 -1.55 -2.72
CA CYS A 131 8.33 -1.97 -3.86
C CYS A 131 9.18 -0.81 -4.39
N LEU A 132 10.02 -1.09 -5.39
CA LEU A 132 10.75 -0.08 -6.14
C LEU A 132 9.89 0.45 -7.29
N LEU A 133 10.10 1.72 -7.66
CA LEU A 133 9.35 2.36 -8.75
C LEU A 133 9.45 1.60 -10.09
N ASN A 134 10.56 0.92 -10.35
CA ASN A 134 10.77 0.15 -11.58
C ASN A 134 9.99 -1.18 -11.62
N GLU A 135 9.37 -1.59 -10.52
CA GLU A 135 8.51 -2.78 -10.42
C GLU A 135 7.04 -2.45 -10.74
N ILE A 136 6.70 -1.16 -10.87
CA ILE A 136 5.32 -0.73 -11.10
C ILE A 136 5.13 -0.02 -12.44
N LYS A 137 3.91 -0.16 -12.97
CA LYS A 137 3.44 0.54 -14.16
C LYS A 137 2.16 1.30 -13.83
N PHE A 138 2.22 2.62 -13.78
CA PHE A 138 1.02 3.44 -13.58
C PHE A 138 0.01 3.28 -14.72
N LEU A 139 -1.26 3.21 -14.37
CA LEU A 139 -2.33 3.11 -15.36
C LEU A 139 -2.66 4.48 -15.95
N GLU A 140 -2.86 4.49 -17.26
CA GLU A 140 -3.42 5.63 -17.99
C GLU A 140 -4.95 5.67 -17.86
N LYS A 141 -5.54 6.83 -18.15
CA LYS A 141 -6.97 7.09 -17.98
C LYS A 141 -7.85 6.07 -18.72
N GLU A 142 -7.46 5.69 -19.92
CA GLU A 142 -8.14 4.72 -20.78
C GLU A 142 -8.09 3.31 -20.19
N THR A 143 -6.97 2.94 -19.58
CA THR A 143 -6.82 1.65 -18.90
C THR A 143 -7.61 1.61 -17.60
N ILE A 144 -7.58 2.69 -16.82
CA ILE A 144 -8.41 2.82 -15.61
C ILE A 144 -9.89 2.63 -15.93
N LYS A 145 -10.38 3.27 -17.00
CA LYS A 145 -11.76 3.11 -17.50
C LYS A 145 -12.13 1.65 -17.76
N LYS A 146 -11.26 0.92 -18.47
CA LYS A 146 -11.46 -0.51 -18.77
C LYS A 146 -11.48 -1.37 -17.51
N VAL A 147 -10.54 -1.14 -16.59
CA VAL A 147 -10.37 -1.95 -15.38
C VAL A 147 -11.47 -1.69 -14.35
N VAL A 148 -11.89 -0.43 -14.19
CA VAL A 148 -12.93 -0.03 -13.23
C VAL A 148 -14.35 -0.18 -13.81
N GLY A 149 -14.48 -0.27 -15.13
CA GLY A 149 -15.76 -0.40 -15.85
C GLY A 149 -16.53 0.92 -15.96
N ARG A 150 -15.84 2.02 -16.33
CA ARG A 150 -16.43 3.36 -16.57
C ARG A 150 -15.94 4.00 -17.86
#